data_AF-A0A2E2SSI6-F1
#
_entry.id   AF-A0A2E2SSI6-F1
#
_cell.length_a   1.000
_cell.length_b   1.000
_cell.length_c   1.000
_cell.angle_alpha   90.00
_cell.angle_beta   90.00
_cell.angle_gamma   90.00
#
_symmetry.space_group_name_H-M   'P 1'
#
loop_
_entity.id
_entity.type
_entity.pdbx_description
1 polymer ?
#
loop_
_entity_poly.entity_id
_entity_poly.type
_entity_poly.pdbx_seq_one_letter_code
_entity_poly.pdbx_strand_id
1 'polypeptide(L)'
;MRKDIDEIALAAFNLAVKADDSTIIRLLTKREKIAIGRRLIIAQAILAGKTRAEINERIKISPNTFAQINRWLETEFGDYCSAYKTAVDQRSKRHVSKHIRPFSYEHLKKKYPAQFFIFSVVEELWKQK
;
A
#
# COMPACT_ATOMS: atom_id res chain seq x y z
N MET A 1 12.24 20.51 9.18
CA MET A 1 10.96 20.56 8.45
C MET A 1 11.26 20.93 7.01
N ARG A 2 10.84 20.13 6.02
CA ARG A 2 10.88 20.57 4.60
C ARG A 2 9.69 21.51 4.40
N LYS A 3 9.94 22.82 4.47
CA LYS A 3 8.89 23.86 4.35
C LYS A 3 8.08 23.67 3.07
N ASP A 4 8.75 23.26 2.00
CA ASP A 4 8.16 23.06 0.66
C ASP A 4 6.99 22.04 0.67
N ILE A 5 7.12 20.93 1.40
CA ILE A 5 6.06 19.91 1.48
C ILE A 5 4.88 20.41 2.30
N ASP A 6 5.15 21.22 3.32
CA ASP A 6 4.12 21.77 4.19
C ASP A 6 3.29 22.85 3.48
N GLU A 7 3.92 23.61 2.60
CA GLU A 7 3.23 24.56 1.71
C GLU A 7 2.33 23.84 0.71
N ILE A 8 2.84 22.78 0.07
CA ILE A 8 2.04 21.94 -0.84
C ILE A 8 0.87 21.28 -0.09
N ALA A 9 1.11 20.79 1.12
CA ALA A 9 0.07 20.20 1.96
C ALA A 9 -1.01 21.22 2.35
N LEU A 10 -0.60 22.42 2.73
CA LEU A 10 -1.54 23.49 3.05
C LEU A 10 -2.37 23.91 1.82
N ALA A 11 -1.72 23.99 0.65
CA ALA A 11 -2.40 24.26 -0.62
C ALA A 11 -3.41 23.15 -0.97
N ALA A 12 -3.03 21.89 -0.81
CA ALA A 12 -3.91 20.75 -1.03
C ALA A 12 -5.14 20.77 -0.09
N PHE A 13 -4.94 21.14 1.18
CA PHE A 13 -6.03 21.32 2.13
C PHE A 13 -6.98 22.44 1.69
N ASN A 14 -6.44 23.62 1.35
CA ASN A 14 -7.25 24.75 0.91
C ASN A 14 -8.02 24.46 -0.39
N LEU A 15 -7.44 23.68 -1.31
CA LEU A 15 -8.12 23.27 -2.54
C LEU A 15 -9.28 22.30 -2.28
N ALA A 16 -9.14 21.41 -1.30
CA ALA A 16 -10.19 20.47 -0.91
C ALA A 16 -11.37 21.19 -0.24
N VAL A 17 -11.10 22.29 0.47
CA VAL A 17 -12.12 23.12 1.12
C VAL A 17 -12.70 24.10 0.11
N LYS A 18 -13.91 23.81 -0.41
CA LYS A 18 -14.62 24.71 -1.33
C LYS A 18 -15.46 25.80 -0.66
N ALA A 19 -15.57 25.82 0.66
CA ALA A 19 -16.44 26.77 1.39
C ALA A 19 -15.73 27.32 2.64
N ASP A 20 -15.66 28.65 2.73
CA ASP A 20 -14.85 29.39 3.72
C ASP A 20 -15.47 29.47 5.13
N ASP A 21 -16.69 28.95 5.33
CA ASP A 21 -17.49 29.26 6.52
C ASP A 21 -17.91 28.06 7.38
N SER A 22 -17.25 26.91 7.27
CA SER A 22 -17.48 25.87 8.29
C SER A 22 -16.73 26.19 9.58
N THR A 23 -17.47 26.28 10.69
CA THR A 23 -16.94 26.51 12.05
C THR A 23 -15.80 25.55 12.40
N ILE A 24 -15.84 24.33 11.83
CA ILE A 24 -14.83 23.28 12.00
C ILE A 24 -13.46 23.72 11.45
N ILE A 25 -13.42 24.40 10.30
CA ILE A 25 -12.16 24.85 9.67
C ILE A 25 -11.50 25.99 10.45
N ARG A 26 -12.32 26.79 11.13
CA ARG A 26 -11.84 27.84 12.04
C ARG A 26 -11.25 27.26 13.33
N LEU A 27 -11.73 26.09 13.76
CA LEU A 27 -11.20 25.38 14.94
C LEU A 27 -9.82 24.75 14.70
N LEU A 28 -9.53 24.38 13.44
CA LEU A 28 -8.29 23.71 13.06
C LEU A 28 -7.07 24.65 13.15
N THR A 29 -6.05 24.22 13.90
CA THR A 29 -4.76 24.91 13.95
C THR A 29 -3.98 24.74 12.64
N LYS A 30 -3.01 25.63 12.38
CA LYS A 30 -2.15 25.54 11.17
C LYS A 30 -1.45 24.18 11.06
N ARG A 31 -1.01 23.60 12.18
CA ARG A 31 -0.35 22.29 12.21
C ARG A 31 -1.30 21.16 11.81
N GLU A 32 -2.54 21.21 12.28
CA GLU A 32 -3.56 20.21 11.95
C GLU A 32 -3.98 20.32 10.48
N LYS A 33 -4.14 21.54 9.95
CA LYS A 33 -4.40 21.76 8.52
C LYS A 33 -3.32 21.13 7.63
N ILE A 34 -2.05 21.33 7.98
CA ILE A 34 -0.92 20.69 7.28
C ILE A 34 -0.99 19.16 7.41
N ALA A 35 -1.29 18.64 8.60
CA ALA A 35 -1.39 17.19 8.81
C ALA A 35 -2.49 16.55 7.97
N ILE A 36 -3.65 17.20 7.87
CA ILE A 36 -4.77 16.77 7.01
C ILE A 36 -4.36 16.86 5.54
N GLY A 37 -3.77 17.98 5.11
CA GLY A 37 -3.27 18.16 3.75
C GLY A 37 -2.26 17.09 3.32
N ARG A 38 -1.33 16.73 4.21
CA ARG A 38 -0.38 15.63 3.96
C ARG A 38 -1.11 14.29 3.78
N ARG A 39 -2.12 14.00 4.60
CA ARG A 39 -2.93 12.77 4.46
C ARG A 39 -3.71 12.75 3.14
N LEU A 40 -4.24 13.89 2.70
CA LEU A 40 -4.92 14.04 1.41
C LEU A 40 -3.98 13.72 0.23
N ILE A 41 -2.76 14.25 0.24
CA ILE A 41 -1.76 13.98 -0.80
C ILE A 41 -1.41 12.49 -0.85
N ILE A 42 -1.23 11.86 0.32
CA ILE A 42 -0.94 10.42 0.40
C ILE A 42 -2.12 9.60 -0.15
N ALA A 43 -3.35 9.96 0.21
CA ALA A 43 -4.54 9.30 -0.30
C ALA A 43 -4.64 9.41 -1.83
N GLN A 44 -4.40 10.60 -2.40
CA GLN A 44 -4.37 10.79 -3.86
C GLN A 44 -3.29 9.93 -4.52
N ALA A 45 -2.10 9.83 -3.92
CA ALA A 45 -1.04 8.98 -4.46
C ALA A 45 -1.42 7.49 -4.43
N ILE A 46 -2.06 7.03 -3.34
CA ILE A 46 -2.57 5.65 -3.23
C ILE A 46 -3.64 5.40 -4.30
N LEU A 47 -4.58 6.32 -4.48
CA LEU A 47 -5.62 6.23 -5.52
C LEU A 47 -5.02 6.23 -6.94
N ALA A 48 -3.91 6.93 -7.16
CA ALA A 48 -3.14 6.89 -8.41
C ALA A 48 -2.37 5.57 -8.62
N GLY A 49 -2.47 4.62 -7.68
CA GLY A 49 -1.81 3.32 -7.76
C GLY A 49 -0.33 3.35 -7.38
N LYS A 50 0.14 4.39 -6.67
CA LYS A 50 1.53 4.47 -6.22
C LYS A 50 1.78 3.55 -5.04
N THR A 51 2.94 2.89 -5.06
CA THR A 51 3.38 2.03 -3.96
C THR A 51 3.88 2.87 -2.79
N ARG A 52 3.90 2.27 -1.59
CA ARG A 52 4.47 2.91 -0.39
C ARG A 52 5.91 3.39 -0.62
N ALA A 53 6.70 2.63 -1.38
CA ALA A 53 8.10 2.97 -1.65
C ALA A 53 8.21 4.28 -2.44
N GLU A 54 7.47 4.40 -3.55
CA GLU A 54 7.45 5.61 -4.39
C GLU A 54 6.94 6.84 -3.63
N ILE A 55 5.94 6.66 -2.77
CA ILE A 55 5.41 7.75 -1.95
C ILE A 55 6.48 8.19 -0.92
N ASN A 56 7.17 7.23 -0.31
CA ASN A 56 8.17 7.49 0.71
C ASN A 56 9.43 8.21 0.20
N GLU A 57 9.77 8.03 -1.08
CA GLU A 57 10.84 8.80 -1.75
C GLU A 57 10.53 10.30 -1.75
N ARG A 58 9.27 10.66 -1.96
CA ARG A 58 8.82 12.06 -2.05
C ARG A 58 8.47 12.64 -0.68
N ILE A 59 7.62 11.92 0.05
CA ILE A 59 7.07 12.32 1.34
C ILE A 59 7.42 11.20 2.30
N LYS A 60 8.39 11.42 3.18
CA LYS A 60 8.77 10.40 4.17
C LYS A 60 7.57 10.09 5.07
N ILE A 61 7.03 8.88 4.99
CA ILE A 61 5.86 8.46 5.77
C ILE A 61 6.19 7.26 6.64
N SER A 62 5.57 7.23 7.81
CA SER A 62 5.58 6.02 8.63
C SER A 62 4.74 4.92 7.96
N PRO A 63 5.18 3.65 8.02
CA PRO A 63 4.40 2.53 7.48
C PRO A 63 3.01 2.41 8.13
N ASN A 64 2.87 2.80 9.40
CA ASN A 64 1.58 2.80 10.09
C ASN A 64 0.60 3.82 9.47
N THR A 65 1.09 5.02 9.13
CA THR A 65 0.28 6.06 8.50
C THR A 65 -0.20 5.62 7.12
N PHE A 66 0.67 4.97 6.33
CA PHE A 66 0.26 4.39 5.05
C PHE A 66 -0.86 3.37 5.23
N ALA A 67 -0.68 2.42 6.15
CA ALA A 67 -1.65 1.35 6.39
C ALA A 67 -3.00 1.89 6.85
N GLN A 68 -3.02 2.88 7.74
CA GLN A 68 -4.26 3.53 8.18
C GLN A 68 -5.00 4.22 7.03
N ILE A 69 -4.30 5.01 6.22
CA ILE A 69 -4.92 5.72 5.08
C ILE A 69 -5.42 4.71 4.05
N ASN A 70 -4.63 3.68 3.73
CA ASN A 70 -5.03 2.64 2.80
C ASN A 70 -6.29 1.91 3.29
N ARG A 71 -6.33 1.54 4.57
CA ARG A 71 -7.51 0.93 5.18
C ARG A 71 -8.73 1.85 5.13
N TRP A 72 -8.57 3.14 5.40
CA TRP A 72 -9.68 4.10 5.32
C TRP A 72 -10.22 4.21 3.89
N LEU A 73 -9.34 4.23 2.89
CA LEU A 73 -9.76 4.21 1.48
C LEU A 73 -10.48 2.90 1.11
N GLU A 74 -10.04 1.76 1.63
CA GLU A 74 -10.69 0.48 1.36
C GLU A 74 -12.03 0.32 2.08
N THR A 75 -12.16 0.83 3.31
CA THR A 75 -13.32 0.61 4.19
C THR A 75 -14.40 1.66 3.98
N GLU A 76 -14.05 2.95 3.98
CA GLU A 76 -15.01 4.06 3.97
C GLU A 76 -15.36 4.51 2.54
N PHE A 77 -14.49 4.25 1.55
CA PHE A 77 -14.70 4.59 0.14
C PHE A 77 -15.09 3.38 -0.73
N GLY A 78 -15.55 2.27 -0.11
CA GLY A 78 -15.92 1.04 -0.80
C GLY A 78 -16.89 1.23 -1.99
N ASP A 79 -17.82 2.19 -1.89
CA ASP A 79 -18.78 2.50 -2.96
C ASP A 79 -18.19 3.36 -4.10
N TYR A 80 -17.20 4.22 -3.80
CA TYR A 80 -16.48 5.05 -4.78
C TYR A 80 -15.55 4.21 -5.68
N CYS A 81 -15.14 3.04 -5.21
CA CYS A 81 -14.28 2.11 -5.95
C CYS A 81 -14.93 1.50 -7.19
N SER A 82 -16.25 1.54 -7.34
CA SER A 82 -16.93 0.97 -8.52
C SER A 82 -16.50 1.64 -9.84
N ALA A 83 -16.20 2.95 -9.82
CA ALA A 83 -15.74 3.69 -11.00
C ALA A 83 -14.25 3.48 -11.34
N TYR A 84 -13.42 3.07 -10.38
CA TYR A 84 -11.96 2.90 -10.55
C TYR A 84 -11.47 1.44 -10.55
N LYS A 85 -12.25 0.49 -10.03
CA LYS A 85 -11.90 -0.95 -10.00
C LYS A 85 -11.65 -1.52 -11.39
N THR A 86 -12.37 -1.06 -12.40
CA THR A 86 -12.26 -1.55 -13.78
C THR A 86 -10.87 -1.30 -14.39
N ALA A 87 -10.15 -0.28 -13.92
CA ALA A 87 -8.79 0.05 -14.40
C ALA A 87 -7.67 -0.67 -13.62
N VAL A 88 -7.90 -1.06 -12.36
CA VAL A 88 -6.88 -1.65 -11.47
C VAL A 88 -6.83 -3.18 -11.58
N ASP A 89 -7.95 -3.83 -11.88
CA ASP A 89 -8.04 -5.29 -11.94
C ASP A 89 -7.19 -5.91 -13.08
N GLN A 90 -6.78 -5.10 -14.06
CA GLN A 90 -5.84 -5.50 -15.11
C GLN A 90 -4.37 -5.39 -14.70
N ARG A 91 -4.03 -4.62 -13.65
CA ARG A 91 -2.64 -4.38 -13.19
C ARG A 91 -2.24 -5.22 -11.97
N SER A 92 -3.18 -5.61 -11.11
CA SER A 92 -2.92 -6.31 -9.84
C SER A 92 -2.44 -7.77 -9.98
N LYS A 93 -2.52 -8.37 -11.18
CA LYS A 93 -2.05 -9.74 -11.44
C LYS A 93 -0.53 -9.89 -11.54
N ARG A 94 0.24 -8.80 -11.43
CA ARG A 94 1.71 -8.85 -11.50
C ARG A 94 2.31 -8.60 -10.11
N HIS A 95 2.94 -9.64 -9.57
CA HIS A 95 3.81 -9.64 -8.38
C HIS A 95 3.17 -9.85 -7.00
N VAL A 96 2.27 -10.81 -6.85
CA VAL A 96 2.25 -11.56 -5.59
C VAL A 96 3.46 -12.47 -5.61
N SER A 97 4.58 -12.03 -5.01
CA SER A 97 5.67 -12.96 -4.71
C SER A 97 5.06 -14.06 -3.84
N LYS A 98 5.07 -15.31 -4.31
CA LYS A 98 4.58 -16.45 -3.52
C LYS A 98 5.27 -16.39 -2.16
N HIS A 99 4.53 -15.99 -1.13
CA HIS A 99 5.04 -15.92 0.22
C HIS A 99 5.22 -17.38 0.66
N ILE A 100 6.44 -17.88 0.50
CA ILE A 100 6.79 -19.25 0.90
C ILE A 100 6.61 -19.29 2.42
N ARG A 101 5.57 -19.99 2.87
CA ARG A 101 5.29 -20.13 4.30
C ARG A 101 6.48 -20.83 4.98
N PRO A 102 6.98 -20.32 6.11
CA PRO A 102 8.02 -21.02 6.87
C PRO A 102 7.52 -22.43 7.23
N PHE A 103 8.41 -23.42 7.11
CA PHE A 103 8.12 -24.86 7.30
C PHE A 103 7.19 -25.53 6.27
N SER A 104 6.85 -24.87 5.16
CA SER A 104 6.20 -25.56 4.04
C SER A 104 7.17 -26.56 3.36
N TYR A 105 6.62 -27.63 2.77
CA TYR A 105 7.37 -28.63 2.00
C TYR A 105 8.26 -27.98 0.93
N GLU A 106 7.75 -26.96 0.22
CA GLU A 106 8.51 -26.21 -0.78
C GLU A 106 9.71 -25.46 -0.17
N HIS A 107 9.56 -24.92 1.05
CA HIS A 107 10.63 -24.23 1.77
C HIS A 107 11.73 -25.19 2.20
N LEU A 108 11.34 -26.34 2.76
CA LEU A 108 12.26 -27.37 3.22
C LEU A 108 13.04 -27.98 2.06
N LYS A 109 12.36 -28.27 0.93
CA LYS A 109 12.99 -28.78 -0.29
C LYS A 109 14.03 -27.80 -0.86
N LYS A 110 13.75 -26.50 -0.81
CA LYS A 110 14.68 -25.46 -1.26
C LYS A 110 15.88 -25.27 -0.32
N LYS A 111 15.68 -25.40 1.00
CA LYS A 111 16.73 -25.19 2.01
C LYS A 111 17.63 -26.40 2.21
N TYR A 112 17.12 -27.62 2.05
CA TYR A 112 17.84 -28.88 2.29
C TYR A 112 17.76 -29.85 1.10
N PRO A 113 18.24 -29.47 -0.10
CA PRO A 113 18.06 -30.27 -1.31
C PRO A 113 18.66 -31.68 -1.23
N ALA A 114 19.79 -31.84 -0.50
CA ALA A 114 20.44 -33.15 -0.33
C ALA A 114 19.57 -34.16 0.42
N GLN A 115 18.80 -33.72 1.42
CA GLN A 115 17.89 -34.60 2.18
C GLN A 115 16.72 -35.10 1.32
N PHE A 116 16.34 -34.33 0.30
CA PHE A 116 15.29 -34.69 -0.65
C PHE A 116 15.80 -35.51 -1.84
N PHE A 117 17.11 -35.68 -2.00
CA PHE A 117 17.70 -36.43 -3.11
C PHE A 117 17.33 -37.92 -3.07
N ILE A 118 17.27 -38.50 -1.87
CA ILE A 118 16.90 -39.90 -1.67
C ILE A 118 15.45 -40.13 -2.14
N PHE A 119 14.54 -39.20 -1.82
CA PHE A 119 13.14 -39.29 -2.25
C PHE A 119 12.99 -39.19 -3.77
N SER A 120 13.76 -38.33 -4.46
CA SER A 120 13.71 -38.27 -5.92
C SER A 120 14.17 -39.56 -6.60
N VAL A 121 15.22 -40.20 -6.07
CA VAL A 121 15.73 -41.47 -6.63
C VAL A 121 14.71 -42.60 -6.42
N VAL A 122 14.06 -42.64 -5.25
CA VAL A 122 13.02 -43.64 -4.95
C VAL A 122 11.78 -43.44 -5.84
N GLU A 123 11.32 -42.19 -6.04
CA GLU A 123 10.21 -41.88 -6.95
C GLU A 123 10.50 -42.34 -8.39
N GLU A 124 11.72 -42.13 -8.88
CA GLU A 124 12.11 -42.51 -10.23
C GLU A 124 12.18 -44.04 -10.42
N LEU A 125 12.63 -44.76 -9.40
CA LEU A 125 12.62 -46.23 -9.38
C LEU A 125 11.21 -46.81 -9.35
N TRP A 126 10.29 -46.19 -8.62
CA TRP A 126 8.90 -46.64 -8.54
C TRP A 126 8.09 -46.32 -9.79
N LYS A 127 8.52 -45.34 -10.60
CA LYS A 127 7.84 -44.97 -11.84
C LYS A 127 8.13 -45.93 -13.02
N GLN A 128 9.15 -46.78 -12.90
CA GLN A 128 9.53 -47.74 -13.94
C GLN A 128 8.88 -49.13 -13.80
N LYS A 129 7.98 -49.32 -12.84
CA LYS A 129 7.23 -50.57 -12.63
C LYS A 129 5.75 -50.37 -12.93
#